data_AF-A0A3S4TFU1-F1
#
_entry.id   AF-A0A3S4TFU1-F1
#
_cell.length_a   1.000
_cell.length_b   1.000
_cell.length_c   1.000
_cell.angle_alpha   90.00
_cell.angle_beta   90.00
_cell.angle_gamma   90.00
#
_symmetry.space_group_name_H-M   'P 1'
#
loop_
_entity.id
_entity.type
_entity.pdbx_description
1 polymer ?
#
loop_
_entity_poly.entity_id
_entity_poly.type
_entity_poly.pdbx_seq_one_letter_code
_entity_poly.pdbx_strand_id
1 'polypeptide(L)'
;MSLMPTFADSLWLLIGVITCLAVLLFILLNSLRRKKELEKFAAPKLLTGLTGNVSSSRRHLKNILFVLGIAFLFLALARPQYGERWIEVRRKGIDILIGVDVSKSMLVQDIKPSRLGRAKLAIRDFTAQLEGDRVGLLPFAGTAFLMCPLTTDYEAFNASLDTLDVSSIPKGGTDIGMAIRQGGEVLSNEANHKIFVLVTDGEDLSEDALKAAEEAKEQNMTVYTIGVGTPQGELIPMLEGQVGRFIKDKQGKFITSKLDEQTLTTVAEITGGLYVPLGTMGQGFDTIYERKLALVPPEEHGQRRRKIPIERFPWPLGAAVLLLSLDFLFTGRRSGWALRRPFVKTAGRRKKRAVLSVFVLVIGAVAGFVQPQARASEGEELFKAGDYAGAEAYYHKALEEDNASATLHFNLGGSLYRQQKYDKAAAAFTQALGTDDLSLQARSYYNRGNSQFFLAPQLLQKIRSRLRSSGALPRNPLKLP
;
A
#
# COMPACT_ATOMS: atom_id res chain seq x y z
N MET A 1 27.35 3.91 -15.99
CA MET A 1 27.39 4.13 -14.52
C MET A 1 28.04 5.49 -14.28
N SER A 2 27.27 6.50 -13.92
CA SER A 2 27.81 7.78 -13.48
C SER A 2 28.52 7.56 -12.14
N LEU A 3 29.84 7.68 -12.14
CA LEU A 3 30.71 7.50 -10.96
C LEU A 3 30.62 8.67 -9.95
N MET A 4 29.79 9.69 -10.23
CA MET A 4 29.68 10.88 -9.40
C MET A 4 28.45 10.82 -8.49
N PRO A 5 28.60 11.12 -7.18
CA PRO A 5 27.45 11.23 -6.28
C PRO A 5 26.55 12.38 -6.73
N THR A 6 25.26 12.09 -6.90
CA THR A 6 24.24 13.13 -7.10
C THR A 6 23.78 13.66 -5.75
N PHE A 7 23.30 14.89 -5.69
CA PHE A 7 22.77 15.51 -4.48
C PHE A 7 21.28 15.75 -4.67
N ALA A 8 20.45 15.39 -3.69
CA ALA A 8 19.02 15.65 -3.77
C ALA A 8 18.75 17.16 -3.76
N ASP A 9 19.47 17.88 -2.90
CA ASP A 9 19.28 19.30 -2.62
C ASP A 9 20.61 20.06 -2.75
N SER A 10 21.04 20.32 -3.99
CA SER A 10 22.33 20.94 -4.30
C SER A 10 22.49 22.37 -3.75
N LEU A 11 21.38 23.07 -3.46
CA LEU A 11 21.37 24.41 -2.86
C LEU A 11 22.11 24.46 -1.51
N TRP A 12 22.05 23.40 -0.71
CA TRP A 12 22.74 23.33 0.58
C TRP A 12 24.26 23.35 0.47
N LEU A 13 24.83 22.92 -0.67
CA LEU A 13 26.27 23.02 -0.90
C LEU A 13 26.70 24.48 -1.06
N LEU A 14 25.94 25.28 -1.80
CA LEU A 14 26.22 26.70 -2.01
C LEU A 14 26.06 27.48 -0.70
N ILE A 15 24.99 27.23 0.04
CA ILE A 15 24.78 27.81 1.38
C ILE A 15 25.91 27.40 2.33
N GLY A 16 26.34 26.14 2.26
CA GLY A 16 27.44 25.60 3.06
C GLY A 16 28.77 26.31 2.78
N VAL A 17 29.12 26.53 1.51
CA VAL A 17 30.34 27.27 1.12
C VAL A 17 30.29 28.71 1.63
N ILE A 18 29.17 29.42 1.43
CA ILE A 18 28.99 30.80 1.92
C ILE A 18 29.14 30.84 3.45
N THR A 19 28.52 29.89 4.15
CA THR A 19 28.59 29.80 5.62
C THR A 19 30.02 29.53 6.08
N CYS A 20 30.76 28.62 5.42
CA CYS A 20 32.16 28.34 5.74
C CYS A 20 33.05 29.56 5.53
N LEU A 21 32.85 30.31 4.43
CA LEU A 21 33.58 31.55 4.16
C LEU A 21 33.27 32.64 5.19
N ALA A 22 32.00 32.80 5.58
CA ALA A 22 31.59 33.75 6.61
C ALA A 22 32.20 33.41 7.97
N VAL A 23 32.22 32.12 8.35
CA VAL A 23 32.88 31.64 9.58
C VAL A 23 34.39 31.86 9.53
N LEU A 24 35.04 31.58 8.40
CA LEU A 24 36.47 31.81 8.23
C LEU A 24 36.82 33.30 8.34
N LEU A 25 36.04 34.16 7.69
CA LEU A 25 36.18 35.61 7.79
C LEU A 25 35.99 36.09 9.22
N PHE A 26 34.96 35.61 9.92
CA PHE A 26 34.73 35.93 11.33
C PHE A 26 35.92 35.53 12.22
N ILE A 27 36.47 34.33 12.02
CA ILE A 27 37.66 33.85 12.73
C ILE A 27 38.87 34.75 12.46
N LEU A 28 39.09 35.14 11.19
CA LEU A 28 40.19 36.03 10.80
C LEU A 28 40.03 37.43 11.43
N LEU A 29 38.86 38.04 11.30
CA LEU A 29 38.56 39.36 11.87
C LEU A 29 38.72 39.35 13.39
N ASN A 30 38.22 38.32 14.08
CA ASN A 30 38.37 38.20 15.53
C ASN A 30 39.85 37.98 15.92
N SER A 31 40.62 37.25 15.11
CA SER A 31 42.06 37.08 15.35
C SER A 31 42.82 38.41 15.24
N LEU A 32 42.47 39.26 14.27
CA LEU A 32 43.08 40.58 14.07
C LEU A 32 42.65 41.57 15.16
N ARG A 33 41.34 41.62 15.49
CA ARG A 33 40.82 42.44 16.59
C ARG A 33 41.49 42.08 17.91
N ARG A 34 41.62 40.79 18.19
CA ARG A 34 42.28 40.31 19.40
C ARG A 34 43.76 40.72 19.46
N LYS A 35 44.50 40.68 18.34
CA LYS A 35 45.89 41.17 18.31
C LYS A 35 45.95 42.65 18.68
N LYS A 36 45.11 43.48 18.05
CA LYS A 36 45.02 44.92 18.33
C LYS A 36 44.62 45.21 19.78
N GLU A 37 43.67 44.48 20.34
CA GLU A 37 43.27 44.64 21.75
C GLU A 37 44.40 44.22 22.69
N LEU A 38 45.08 43.09 22.44
CA LEU A 38 46.22 42.67 23.25
C LEU A 38 47.36 43.70 23.25
N GLU A 39 47.63 44.33 22.11
CA GLU A 39 48.62 45.40 21.97
C GLU A 39 48.28 46.65 22.80
N LYS A 40 47.00 46.91 23.10
CA LYS A 40 46.58 48.00 24.01
C LYS A 40 46.84 47.70 25.49
N PHE A 41 46.87 46.42 25.89
CA PHE A 41 46.97 46.02 27.30
C PHE A 41 48.40 45.79 27.78
N ALA A 42 49.35 45.43 26.91
CA ALA A 42 50.73 45.22 27.31
C ALA A 42 51.72 45.43 26.16
N ALA A 43 52.95 45.85 26.49
CA ALA A 43 54.03 46.00 25.52
C ALA A 43 54.34 44.65 24.81
N PRO A 44 54.70 44.66 23.52
CA PRO A 44 54.88 43.45 22.70
C PRO A 44 55.89 42.43 23.27
N LYS A 45 56.89 42.90 24.03
CA LYS A 45 57.86 42.03 24.73
C LYS A 45 57.29 41.28 25.94
N LEU A 46 56.24 41.79 26.58
CA LEU A 46 55.57 41.17 27.74
C LEU A 46 54.42 40.24 27.30
N LEU A 47 53.85 40.47 26.12
CA LEU A 47 52.75 39.67 25.57
C LEU A 47 53.15 38.21 25.28
N THR A 48 54.39 37.97 24.82
CA THR A 48 54.90 36.61 24.57
C THR A 48 55.03 35.80 25.86
N GLY A 49 55.38 36.43 26.98
CA GLY A 49 55.43 35.81 28.31
C GLY A 49 54.05 35.53 28.90
N LEU A 50 53.11 36.48 28.79
CA LEU A 50 51.75 36.36 29.34
C LEU A 50 50.84 35.42 28.54
N THR A 51 51.11 35.22 27.25
CA THR A 51 50.30 34.36 26.35
C THR A 51 50.91 32.99 26.06
N GLY A 52 52.07 32.64 26.64
CA GLY A 52 52.80 31.39 26.38
C GLY A 52 52.01 30.08 26.62
N ASN A 53 50.93 30.14 27.41
CA ASN A 53 50.01 29.01 27.63
C ASN A 53 49.05 28.74 26.46
N VAL A 54 49.07 29.55 25.40
CA VAL A 54 48.22 29.41 24.22
C VAL A 54 49.07 28.96 23.04
N SER A 55 48.78 27.78 22.48
CA SER A 55 49.46 27.31 21.27
C SER A 55 48.74 27.81 20.03
N SER A 56 49.42 28.53 19.13
CA SER A 56 48.82 28.96 17.85
C SER A 56 48.40 27.75 17.01
N SER A 57 49.25 26.73 16.89
CA SER A 57 48.95 25.52 16.09
C SER A 57 47.71 24.75 16.56
N ARG A 58 47.50 24.61 17.87
CA ARG A 58 46.28 23.95 18.41
C ARG A 58 45.02 24.78 18.17
N ARG A 59 45.15 26.10 18.12
CA ARG A 59 44.04 27.00 17.77
C ARG A 59 43.70 26.92 16.28
N HIS A 60 44.71 26.87 15.40
CA HIS A 60 44.48 26.65 13.97
C HIS A 60 43.83 25.29 13.73
N LEU A 61 44.33 24.23 14.38
CA LEU A 61 43.72 22.90 14.29
C LEU A 61 42.25 22.92 14.74
N LYS A 62 41.94 23.58 15.85
CA LYS A 62 40.57 23.74 16.35
C LYS A 62 39.66 24.45 15.32
N ASN A 63 40.13 25.58 14.79
CA ASN A 63 39.39 26.32 13.76
C ASN A 63 39.17 25.49 12.48
N ILE A 64 40.17 24.70 12.06
CA ILE A 64 40.06 23.79 10.92
C ILE A 64 39.00 22.71 11.20
N LEU A 65 39.05 22.06 12.37
CA LEU A 65 38.06 21.04 12.76
C LEU A 65 36.64 21.62 12.81
N PHE A 66 36.47 22.84 13.31
CA PHE A 66 35.17 23.52 13.36
C PHE A 66 34.61 23.82 11.97
N VAL A 67 35.42 24.43 11.09
CA VAL A 67 35.01 24.74 9.71
C VAL A 67 34.74 23.47 8.92
N LEU A 68 35.58 22.43 9.07
CA LEU A 68 35.39 21.14 8.43
C LEU A 68 34.09 20.47 8.93
N GLY A 69 33.81 20.54 10.24
CA GLY A 69 32.57 20.01 10.82
C GLY A 69 31.32 20.68 10.26
N ILE A 70 31.34 22.01 10.10
CA ILE A 70 30.26 22.76 9.44
C ILE A 70 30.11 22.34 7.97
N ALA A 71 31.22 22.21 7.24
CA ALA A 71 31.20 21.77 5.85
C ALA A 71 30.54 20.37 5.69
N PHE A 72 30.88 19.42 6.56
CA PHE A 72 30.28 18.08 6.55
C PHE A 72 28.80 18.08 6.97
N LEU A 73 28.37 19.03 7.80
CA LEU A 73 26.96 19.19 8.16
C LEU A 73 26.12 19.63 6.96
N PHE A 74 26.59 20.61 6.20
CA PHE A 74 25.93 21.05 4.97
C PHE A 74 26.01 19.98 3.87
N LEU A 75 27.09 19.20 3.83
CA LEU A 75 27.19 18.03 2.95
C LEU A 75 26.14 16.96 3.32
N ALA A 76 25.82 16.76 4.60
CA ALA A 76 24.74 15.88 5.02
C ALA A 76 23.36 16.42 4.58
N LEU A 77 23.12 17.72 4.76
CA LEU A 77 21.87 18.39 4.34
C LEU A 77 21.66 18.35 2.82
N ALA A 78 22.73 18.36 2.04
CA ALA A 78 22.67 18.19 0.59
C ALA A 78 22.21 16.77 0.15
N ARG A 79 22.10 15.83 1.11
CA ARG A 79 21.62 14.45 0.91
C ARG A 79 22.34 13.78 -0.27
N PRO A 80 23.64 13.44 -0.12
CA PRO A 80 24.39 12.75 -1.15
C PRO A 80 23.74 11.41 -1.43
N GLN A 81 23.53 11.12 -2.71
CA GLN A 81 22.90 9.91 -3.20
C GLN A 81 23.97 9.03 -3.85
N TYR A 82 24.06 7.78 -3.41
CA TYR A 82 24.98 6.81 -3.98
C TYR A 82 24.40 5.39 -3.93
N GLY A 83 24.30 4.78 -5.11
CA GLY A 83 23.62 3.52 -5.34
C GLY A 83 22.12 3.72 -5.60
N GLU A 84 21.49 2.70 -6.15
CA GLU A 84 20.08 2.70 -6.54
C GLU A 84 19.41 1.44 -5.99
N ARG A 85 18.18 1.57 -5.50
CA ARG A 85 17.32 0.44 -5.18
C ARG A 85 16.21 0.34 -6.21
N TRP A 86 16.02 -0.85 -6.75
CA TRP A 86 14.88 -1.16 -7.58
C TRP A 86 13.67 -1.44 -6.69
N ILE A 87 12.58 -0.70 -6.90
CA ILE A 87 11.29 -0.98 -6.28
C ILE A 87 10.30 -1.26 -7.41
N GLU A 88 9.56 -2.35 -7.27
CA GLU A 88 8.46 -2.70 -8.16
C GLU A 88 7.27 -1.80 -7.82
N VAL A 89 6.93 -0.90 -8.73
CA VAL A 89 5.66 -0.15 -8.65
C VAL A 89 4.59 -1.09 -9.20
N ARG A 90 3.71 -1.61 -8.33
CA ARG A 90 2.57 -2.42 -8.76
C ARG A 90 1.63 -1.55 -9.62
N ARG A 91 1.14 -2.17 -10.71
CA ARG A 91 0.34 -1.55 -11.77
C ARG A 91 -0.94 -0.91 -11.24
N LYS A 92 -1.38 0.20 -11.86
CA LYS A 92 -2.76 0.67 -11.78
C LYS A 92 -3.58 -0.23 -12.70
N GLY A 93 -4.55 -0.98 -12.17
CA GLY A 93 -5.56 -1.66 -12.99
C GLY A 93 -6.53 -0.65 -13.62
N ILE A 94 -7.40 -1.13 -14.49
CA ILE A 94 -8.46 -0.31 -15.10
C ILE A 94 -9.57 -0.01 -14.09
N ASP A 95 -10.26 1.11 -14.30
CA ASP A 95 -11.43 1.50 -13.52
C ASP A 95 -12.69 1.01 -14.24
N ILE A 96 -13.40 0.08 -13.61
CA ILE A 96 -14.61 -0.55 -14.14
C ILE A 96 -15.78 -0.17 -13.24
N LEU A 97 -16.69 0.66 -13.75
CA LEU A 97 -17.93 0.97 -13.06
C LEU A 97 -19.05 0.11 -13.62
N ILE A 98 -19.70 -0.70 -12.78
CA ILE A 98 -20.80 -1.57 -13.18
C ILE A 98 -22.12 -0.93 -12.80
N GLY A 99 -22.89 -0.55 -13.81
CA GLY A 99 -24.26 -0.07 -13.69
C GLY A 99 -25.23 -1.25 -13.70
N VAL A 100 -26.01 -1.45 -12.62
CA VAL A 100 -26.95 -2.59 -12.53
C VAL A 100 -28.38 -2.09 -12.44
N ASP A 101 -29.22 -2.53 -13.37
CA ASP A 101 -30.65 -2.25 -13.34
C ASP A 101 -31.33 -3.01 -12.19
N VAL A 102 -32.07 -2.28 -11.36
CA VAL A 102 -32.86 -2.81 -10.25
C VAL A 102 -34.35 -2.48 -10.39
N SER A 103 -34.81 -2.20 -11.60
CA SER A 103 -36.22 -2.04 -11.91
C SER A 103 -37.01 -3.35 -11.74
N LYS A 104 -38.34 -3.26 -11.74
CA LYS A 104 -39.22 -4.43 -11.49
C LYS A 104 -39.10 -5.49 -12.59
N SER A 105 -38.76 -5.11 -13.81
CA SER A 105 -38.56 -6.06 -14.92
C SER A 105 -37.39 -7.03 -14.64
N MET A 106 -36.43 -6.63 -13.81
CA MET A 106 -35.32 -7.47 -13.39
C MET A 106 -35.71 -8.61 -12.41
N LEU A 107 -36.98 -8.69 -11.99
CA LEU A 107 -37.52 -9.83 -11.20
C LEU A 107 -37.99 -10.99 -12.06
N VAL A 108 -38.13 -10.78 -13.37
CA VAL A 108 -38.57 -11.79 -14.31
C VAL A 108 -37.63 -13.00 -14.25
N GLN A 109 -38.18 -14.21 -14.43
CA GLN A 109 -37.47 -15.47 -14.22
C GLN A 109 -37.25 -16.26 -15.53
N ASP A 110 -37.20 -15.53 -16.65
CA ASP A 110 -36.89 -16.07 -17.97
C ASP A 110 -35.45 -16.59 -18.00
N ILE A 111 -34.59 -15.98 -17.17
CA ILE A 111 -33.31 -16.54 -16.76
C ILE A 111 -33.33 -16.80 -15.25
N LYS A 112 -33.06 -18.05 -14.84
CA LYS A 112 -33.07 -18.44 -13.42
C LYS A 112 -31.86 -17.88 -12.65
N PRO A 113 -32.01 -17.51 -11.36
CA PRO A 113 -33.25 -17.52 -10.57
C PRO A 113 -34.19 -16.34 -10.88
N SER A 114 -33.63 -15.17 -11.20
CA SER A 114 -34.28 -14.01 -11.80
C SER A 114 -33.23 -13.25 -12.62
N ARG A 115 -33.62 -12.30 -13.47
CA ARG A 115 -32.67 -11.45 -14.22
C ARG A 115 -31.66 -10.77 -13.29
N LEU A 116 -32.11 -10.09 -12.22
CA LEU A 116 -31.21 -9.48 -11.22
C LEU A 116 -30.35 -10.52 -10.50
N GLY A 117 -30.94 -11.64 -10.10
CA GLY A 117 -30.20 -12.70 -9.41
C GLY A 117 -29.11 -13.30 -10.30
N ARG A 118 -29.39 -13.49 -11.60
CA ARG A 118 -28.42 -13.97 -12.58
C ARG A 118 -27.33 -12.93 -12.84
N ALA A 119 -27.69 -11.66 -12.97
CA ALA A 119 -26.73 -10.56 -13.11
C ALA A 119 -25.76 -10.51 -11.92
N LYS A 120 -26.25 -10.59 -10.68
CA LYS A 120 -25.41 -10.62 -9.47
C LYS A 120 -24.43 -11.80 -9.48
N LEU A 121 -24.89 -13.00 -9.84
CA LEU A 121 -24.00 -14.16 -9.94
C LEU A 121 -22.91 -13.96 -10.99
N ALA A 122 -23.27 -13.47 -12.18
CA ALA A 122 -22.31 -13.23 -13.25
C ALA A 122 -21.29 -12.13 -12.91
N ILE A 123 -21.74 -11.04 -12.25
CA ILE A 123 -20.84 -9.98 -11.77
C ILE A 123 -19.87 -10.55 -10.72
N ARG A 124 -20.34 -11.40 -9.81
CA ARG A 124 -19.47 -12.04 -8.81
C ARG A 124 -18.41 -12.93 -9.47
N ASP A 125 -18.82 -13.73 -10.45
CA ASP A 125 -17.90 -14.61 -11.18
C ASP A 125 -16.90 -13.79 -12.03
N PHE A 126 -17.34 -12.66 -12.60
CA PHE A 126 -16.48 -11.69 -13.29
C PHE A 126 -15.44 -11.06 -12.36
N THR A 127 -15.86 -10.54 -11.19
CA THR A 127 -14.92 -9.90 -10.24
C THR A 127 -13.90 -10.88 -9.66
N ALA A 128 -14.22 -12.18 -9.59
CA ALA A 128 -13.29 -13.21 -9.16
C ALA A 128 -12.13 -13.45 -10.16
N GLN A 129 -12.27 -13.01 -11.41
CA GLN A 129 -11.24 -13.13 -12.46
C GLN A 129 -10.35 -11.88 -12.56
N LEU A 130 -10.71 -10.77 -11.90
CA LEU A 130 -9.98 -9.52 -11.99
C LEU A 130 -8.69 -9.54 -11.15
N GLU A 131 -7.62 -8.94 -11.69
CA GLU A 131 -6.31 -8.90 -11.04
C GLU A 131 -5.79 -7.45 -10.89
N GLY A 132 -6.20 -6.77 -9.82
CA GLY A 132 -5.70 -5.42 -9.48
C GLY A 132 -6.48 -4.27 -10.13
N ASP A 133 -7.55 -4.58 -10.85
CA ASP A 133 -8.53 -3.62 -11.37
C ASP A 133 -9.43 -3.08 -10.26
N ARG A 134 -9.84 -1.81 -10.40
CA ARG A 134 -10.79 -1.19 -9.47
C ARG A 134 -12.20 -1.36 -9.99
N VAL A 135 -13.09 -1.83 -9.14
CA VAL A 135 -14.51 -2.01 -9.46
C VAL A 135 -15.38 -1.09 -8.63
N GLY A 136 -16.44 -0.56 -9.23
CA GLY A 136 -17.47 0.25 -8.58
C GLY A 136 -18.86 -0.24 -8.94
N LEU A 137 -19.85 0.03 -8.09
CA LEU A 137 -21.24 -0.41 -8.26
C LEU A 137 -22.18 0.77 -8.26
N LEU A 138 -22.99 0.86 -9.31
CA LEU A 138 -23.98 1.92 -9.51
C LEU A 138 -25.35 1.27 -9.82
N PRO A 139 -26.20 1.00 -8.82
CA PRO A 139 -27.57 0.60 -9.08
C PRO A 139 -28.36 1.74 -9.71
N PHE A 140 -29.27 1.39 -10.63
CA PHE A 140 -30.18 2.35 -11.22
C PHE A 140 -31.56 1.74 -11.50
N ALA A 141 -32.56 2.62 -11.53
CA ALA A 141 -33.92 2.36 -11.99
C ALA A 141 -34.43 3.68 -12.60
N GLY A 142 -35.44 4.34 -12.01
CA GLY A 142 -35.83 5.69 -12.42
C GLY A 142 -34.89 6.80 -11.94
N THR A 143 -33.92 6.47 -11.07
CA THR A 143 -32.74 7.28 -10.70
C THR A 143 -31.50 6.39 -10.64
N ALA A 144 -30.30 6.98 -10.62
CA ALA A 144 -29.04 6.27 -10.43
C ALA A 144 -28.26 6.83 -9.23
N PHE A 145 -27.60 5.97 -8.46
CA PHE A 145 -26.68 6.42 -7.39
C PHE A 145 -25.46 5.51 -7.27
N LEU A 146 -24.33 6.07 -6.85
CA LEU A 146 -23.13 5.30 -6.56
C LEU A 146 -23.29 4.57 -5.22
N MET A 147 -23.41 3.24 -5.25
CA MET A 147 -23.50 2.42 -4.04
C MET A 147 -22.12 2.01 -3.52
N CYS A 148 -21.23 1.62 -4.43
CA CYS A 148 -19.86 1.23 -4.09
C CYS A 148 -18.87 2.06 -4.91
N PRO A 149 -18.03 2.89 -4.27
CA PRO A 149 -16.94 3.59 -4.94
C PRO A 149 -15.92 2.63 -5.55
N LEU A 150 -15.15 3.11 -6.53
CA LEU A 150 -14.07 2.35 -7.17
C LEU A 150 -13.05 1.83 -6.14
N THR A 151 -12.96 0.50 -6.01
CA THR A 151 -12.11 -0.17 -5.03
C THR A 151 -11.45 -1.42 -5.63
N THR A 152 -10.28 -1.78 -5.12
CA THR A 152 -9.67 -3.10 -5.37
C THR A 152 -10.09 -4.14 -4.33
N ASP A 153 -10.91 -3.76 -3.36
CA ASP A 153 -11.48 -4.66 -2.36
C ASP A 153 -12.75 -5.32 -2.95
N TYR A 154 -12.53 -6.46 -3.61
CA TYR A 154 -13.61 -7.21 -4.23
C TYR A 154 -14.60 -7.79 -3.21
N GLU A 155 -14.19 -8.01 -1.94
CA GLU A 155 -15.10 -8.50 -0.91
C GLU A 155 -16.09 -7.41 -0.50
N ALA A 156 -15.62 -6.17 -0.30
CA ALA A 156 -16.49 -5.02 -0.02
C ALA A 156 -17.45 -4.71 -1.19
N PHE A 157 -16.95 -4.83 -2.43
CA PHE A 157 -17.79 -4.72 -3.62
C PHE A 157 -18.89 -5.81 -3.64
N ASN A 158 -18.51 -7.08 -3.43
CA ASN A 158 -19.45 -8.20 -3.43
C ASN A 158 -20.47 -8.10 -2.29
N ALA A 159 -20.07 -7.60 -1.12
CA ALA A 159 -21.01 -7.33 -0.03
C ALA A 159 -22.06 -6.27 -0.43
N SER A 160 -21.65 -5.23 -1.16
CA SER A 160 -22.58 -4.21 -1.68
C SER A 160 -23.51 -4.82 -2.75
N LEU A 161 -22.95 -5.61 -3.66
CA LEU A 161 -23.71 -6.34 -4.69
C LEU A 161 -24.77 -7.26 -4.08
N ASP A 162 -24.43 -7.98 -3.00
CA ASP A 162 -25.34 -8.89 -2.32
C ASP A 162 -26.55 -8.17 -1.69
N THR A 163 -26.39 -6.91 -1.29
CA THR A 163 -27.51 -6.10 -0.78
C THR A 163 -28.45 -5.57 -1.86
N LEU A 164 -28.06 -5.58 -3.15
CA LEU A 164 -28.92 -5.09 -4.22
C LEU A 164 -30.23 -5.87 -4.33
N ASP A 165 -31.31 -5.11 -4.34
CA ASP A 165 -32.68 -5.53 -4.57
C ASP A 165 -33.45 -4.46 -5.36
N VAL A 166 -34.68 -4.77 -5.77
CA VAL A 166 -35.52 -3.82 -6.52
C VAL A 166 -36.07 -2.66 -5.67
N SER A 167 -35.93 -2.74 -4.35
CA SER A 167 -36.28 -1.65 -3.43
C SER A 167 -35.12 -0.70 -3.17
N SER A 168 -33.92 -1.02 -3.67
CA SER A 168 -32.71 -0.24 -3.47
C SER A 168 -32.83 1.16 -4.07
N ILE A 169 -33.59 1.29 -5.18
CA ILE A 169 -33.92 2.58 -5.79
C ILE A 169 -35.41 2.88 -5.55
N PRO A 170 -35.76 3.92 -4.78
CA PRO A 170 -37.17 4.24 -4.50
C PRO A 170 -37.98 4.66 -5.72
N LYS A 171 -37.35 5.36 -6.67
CA LYS A 171 -38.00 5.81 -7.91
C LYS A 171 -37.99 4.67 -8.92
N GLY A 172 -39.16 4.05 -9.12
CA GLY A 172 -39.33 3.01 -10.13
C GLY A 172 -39.21 3.52 -11.58
N GLY A 173 -39.22 2.58 -12.52
CA GLY A 173 -38.92 2.83 -13.94
C GLY A 173 -37.48 2.45 -14.26
N THR A 174 -37.06 2.77 -15.47
CA THR A 174 -35.69 2.57 -15.97
C THR A 174 -35.30 3.86 -16.67
N ASP A 175 -34.15 4.43 -16.31
CA ASP A 175 -33.59 5.66 -16.88
C ASP A 175 -32.11 5.40 -17.18
N ILE A 176 -31.87 4.89 -18.40
CA ILE A 176 -30.52 4.52 -18.85
C ILE A 176 -29.65 5.77 -19.03
N GLY A 177 -30.24 6.87 -19.50
CA GLY A 177 -29.53 8.13 -19.72
C GLY A 177 -28.93 8.69 -18.42
N MET A 178 -29.70 8.69 -17.34
CA MET A 178 -29.20 9.09 -16.03
C MET A 178 -28.11 8.16 -15.49
N ALA A 179 -28.23 6.85 -15.70
CA ALA A 179 -27.19 5.90 -15.29
C ALA A 179 -25.86 6.17 -15.99
N ILE A 180 -25.89 6.44 -17.30
CA ILE A 180 -24.70 6.78 -18.09
C ILE A 180 -24.09 8.10 -17.61
N ARG A 181 -24.90 9.17 -17.44
CA ARG A 181 -24.39 10.46 -16.95
C ARG A 181 -23.78 10.37 -15.55
N GLN A 182 -24.46 9.69 -14.63
CA GLN A 182 -23.94 9.46 -13.28
C GLN A 182 -22.64 8.63 -13.32
N GLY A 183 -22.54 7.67 -14.24
CA GLY A 183 -21.33 6.91 -14.49
C GLY A 183 -20.17 7.79 -14.96
N GLY A 184 -20.43 8.72 -15.88
CA GLY A 184 -19.46 9.70 -16.37
C GLY A 184 -18.94 10.63 -15.26
N GLU A 185 -19.80 11.08 -14.36
CA GLU A 185 -19.42 11.87 -13.18
C GLU A 185 -18.48 11.10 -12.24
N VAL A 186 -18.81 9.83 -11.94
CA VAL A 186 -17.98 8.98 -11.05
C VAL A 186 -16.63 8.65 -11.68
N LEU A 187 -16.60 8.47 -13.01
CA LEU A 187 -15.40 8.17 -13.78
C LEU A 187 -14.64 9.43 -14.22
N SER A 188 -14.99 10.62 -13.75
CA SER A 188 -14.37 11.90 -14.15
C SER A 188 -12.90 12.09 -13.74
N ASN A 189 -12.29 11.12 -13.06
CA ASN A 189 -10.89 11.16 -12.61
C ASN A 189 -9.88 11.12 -13.77
N GLU A 190 -8.60 11.43 -13.48
CA GLU A 190 -7.45 11.36 -14.42
C GLU A 190 -7.10 9.93 -14.91
N ALA A 191 -8.04 8.98 -14.82
CA ALA A 191 -7.85 7.64 -15.38
C ALA A 191 -7.87 7.71 -16.90
N ASN A 192 -6.90 7.05 -17.55
CA ASN A 192 -6.78 7.07 -19.01
C ASN A 192 -7.92 6.31 -19.73
N HIS A 193 -8.52 5.31 -19.08
CA HIS A 193 -9.63 4.54 -19.63
C HIS A 193 -10.79 4.47 -18.65
N LYS A 194 -11.93 5.04 -19.06
CA LYS A 194 -13.16 5.10 -18.29
C LYS A 194 -14.13 4.07 -18.85
N ILE A 195 -14.34 2.99 -18.10
CA ILE A 195 -15.14 1.86 -18.57
C ILE A 195 -16.40 1.78 -17.73
N PHE A 196 -17.55 1.88 -18.41
CA PHE A 196 -18.85 1.69 -17.80
C PHE A 196 -19.50 0.44 -18.38
N VAL A 197 -19.87 -0.52 -17.52
CA VAL A 197 -20.55 -1.76 -17.91
C VAL A 197 -22.00 -1.66 -17.44
N LEU A 198 -22.92 -1.48 -18.37
CA LEU A 198 -24.35 -1.35 -18.12
C LEU A 198 -25.03 -2.73 -18.22
N VAL A 199 -25.70 -3.16 -17.17
CA VAL A 199 -26.40 -4.45 -17.08
C VAL A 199 -27.90 -4.22 -16.92
N THR A 200 -28.68 -4.50 -17.96
CA THR A 200 -30.12 -4.19 -18.03
C THR A 200 -30.84 -5.06 -19.07
N ASP A 201 -32.17 -5.06 -19.04
CA ASP A 201 -33.01 -5.61 -20.11
C ASP A 201 -33.33 -4.59 -21.22
N GLY A 202 -32.91 -3.33 -21.06
CA GLY A 202 -32.97 -2.32 -22.13
C GLY A 202 -34.37 -1.73 -22.37
N GLU A 203 -35.35 -1.95 -21.49
CA GLU A 203 -36.74 -1.54 -21.70
C GLU A 203 -37.04 -0.03 -21.66
N ASP A 204 -36.01 0.83 -21.67
CA ASP A 204 -36.13 2.29 -21.75
C ASP A 204 -35.51 2.82 -23.06
N LEU A 205 -36.32 2.84 -24.13
CA LEU A 205 -35.98 3.54 -25.37
C LEU A 205 -36.38 5.01 -25.24
N SER A 206 -35.52 5.79 -24.59
CA SER A 206 -35.64 7.25 -24.54
C SER A 206 -34.60 7.90 -25.45
N GLU A 207 -34.97 9.01 -26.12
CA GLU A 207 -33.99 9.86 -26.84
C GLU A 207 -32.86 10.32 -25.90
N ASP A 208 -33.14 10.37 -24.61
CA ASP A 208 -32.19 10.76 -23.58
C ASP A 208 -31.05 9.74 -23.40
N ALA A 209 -31.33 8.43 -23.51
CA ALA A 209 -30.30 7.40 -23.43
C ALA A 209 -29.27 7.51 -24.57
N LEU A 210 -29.73 7.85 -25.78
CA LEU A 210 -28.84 8.07 -26.93
C LEU A 210 -28.00 9.33 -26.76
N LYS A 211 -28.59 10.43 -26.29
CA LYS A 211 -27.86 11.67 -25.98
C LYS A 211 -26.81 11.46 -24.89
N ALA A 212 -27.16 10.74 -23.83
CA ALA A 212 -26.21 10.40 -22.77
C ALA A 212 -25.05 9.53 -23.27
N ALA A 213 -25.28 8.64 -24.24
CA ALA A 213 -24.21 7.88 -24.89
C ALA A 213 -23.28 8.78 -25.73
N GLU A 214 -23.81 9.80 -26.40
CA GLU A 214 -23.00 10.81 -27.09
C GLU A 214 -22.15 11.62 -26.09
N GLU A 215 -22.75 12.10 -24.99
CA GLU A 215 -22.03 12.78 -23.91
C GLU A 215 -20.92 11.91 -23.30
N ALA A 216 -21.18 10.62 -23.09
CA ALA A 216 -20.20 9.66 -22.59
C ALA A 216 -18.98 9.55 -23.53
N LYS A 217 -19.23 9.53 -24.85
CA LYS A 217 -18.18 9.49 -25.87
C LYS A 217 -17.30 10.74 -25.81
N GLU A 218 -17.89 11.92 -25.65
CA GLU A 218 -17.14 13.19 -25.50
C GLU A 218 -16.24 13.18 -24.25
N GLN A 219 -16.64 12.47 -23.20
CA GLN A 219 -15.89 12.32 -21.95
C GLN A 219 -14.81 11.20 -21.99
N ASN A 220 -14.58 10.58 -23.16
CA ASN A 220 -13.74 9.38 -23.34
C ASN A 220 -14.17 8.20 -22.45
N MET A 221 -15.48 8.05 -22.22
CA MET A 221 -16.06 6.91 -21.52
C MET A 221 -16.62 5.89 -22.53
N THR A 222 -16.16 4.65 -22.44
CA THR A 222 -16.68 3.54 -23.24
C THR A 222 -17.75 2.80 -22.45
N VAL A 223 -18.93 2.65 -23.05
CA VAL A 223 -20.07 1.95 -22.45
C VAL A 223 -20.21 0.57 -23.08
N TYR A 224 -20.01 -0.48 -22.27
CA TYR A 224 -20.34 -1.85 -22.62
C TYR A 224 -21.73 -2.18 -22.11
N THR A 225 -22.57 -2.81 -22.93
CA THR A 225 -23.94 -3.15 -22.54
C THR A 225 -24.10 -4.66 -22.46
N ILE A 226 -24.70 -5.12 -21.37
CA ILE A 226 -24.99 -6.52 -21.10
C ILE A 226 -26.49 -6.69 -20.99
N GLY A 227 -27.06 -7.34 -22.01
CA GLY A 227 -28.48 -7.62 -22.10
C GLY A 227 -28.89 -8.77 -21.19
N VAL A 228 -29.83 -8.53 -20.28
CA VAL A 228 -30.36 -9.56 -19.37
C VAL A 228 -31.80 -9.88 -19.71
N GLY A 229 -32.08 -11.14 -20.02
CA GLY A 229 -33.43 -11.60 -20.34
C GLY A 229 -33.50 -12.25 -21.71
N THR A 230 -34.73 -12.42 -22.19
CA THR A 230 -35.02 -13.03 -23.49
C THR A 230 -35.86 -12.10 -24.37
N PRO A 231 -35.70 -12.11 -25.70
CA PRO A 231 -36.55 -11.33 -26.61
C PRO A 231 -38.03 -11.75 -26.58
N GLN A 232 -38.30 -13.01 -26.22
CA GLN A 232 -39.68 -13.51 -26.03
C GLN A 232 -40.34 -12.83 -24.83
N GLY A 233 -39.56 -12.58 -23.78
CA GLY A 233 -39.99 -11.98 -22.53
C GLY A 233 -40.89 -12.87 -21.68
N GLU A 234 -41.12 -12.45 -20.45
CA GLU A 234 -42.00 -13.14 -19.50
C GLU A 234 -42.71 -12.11 -18.60
N LEU A 235 -43.76 -12.56 -17.90
CA LEU A 235 -44.56 -11.72 -17.02
C LEU A 235 -43.78 -11.31 -15.77
N ILE A 236 -43.94 -10.05 -15.34
CA ILE A 236 -43.28 -9.53 -14.15
C ILE A 236 -43.99 -10.04 -12.88
N PRO A 237 -43.31 -10.77 -11.97
CA PRO A 237 -43.91 -11.26 -10.73
C PRO A 237 -44.08 -10.13 -9.70
N MET A 238 -45.09 -10.26 -8.83
CA MET A 238 -45.34 -9.31 -7.75
C MET A 238 -44.61 -9.72 -6.46
N LEU A 239 -43.85 -8.80 -5.86
CA LEU A 239 -43.21 -8.98 -4.55
C LEU A 239 -44.20 -8.67 -3.43
N GLU A 240 -45.00 -9.65 -3.00
CA GLU A 240 -45.64 -9.68 -1.66
C GLU A 240 -46.57 -10.89 -1.51
N GLY A 241 -46.23 -11.82 -0.61
CA GLY A 241 -47.13 -12.75 0.09
C GLY A 241 -47.99 -13.73 -0.73
N GLN A 242 -48.05 -13.62 -2.06
CA GLN A 242 -48.91 -14.39 -2.94
C GLN A 242 -48.11 -14.85 -4.16
N VAL A 243 -47.44 -15.98 -3.99
CA VAL A 243 -46.75 -16.70 -5.06
C VAL A 243 -47.70 -16.89 -6.24
N GLY A 244 -47.31 -16.41 -7.42
CA GLY A 244 -48.08 -16.59 -8.67
C GLY A 244 -48.93 -15.40 -9.15
N ARG A 245 -48.86 -14.23 -8.50
CA ARG A 245 -49.45 -13.00 -9.05
C ARG A 245 -48.46 -12.18 -9.87
N PHE A 246 -48.93 -11.66 -11.00
CA PHE A 246 -48.16 -10.86 -11.95
C PHE A 246 -48.65 -9.42 -11.99
N ILE A 247 -47.74 -8.49 -12.32
CA ILE A 247 -48.07 -7.07 -12.44
C ILE A 247 -49.03 -6.86 -13.61
N LYS A 248 -50.05 -6.04 -13.39
CA LYS A 248 -51.03 -5.60 -14.38
C LYS A 248 -50.92 -4.11 -14.62
N ASP A 249 -51.22 -3.69 -15.83
CA ASP A 249 -51.34 -2.27 -16.19
C ASP A 249 -52.65 -1.67 -15.62
N LYS A 250 -52.86 -0.37 -15.88
CA LYS A 250 -54.07 0.36 -15.44
C LYS A 250 -55.36 -0.20 -16.07
N GLN A 251 -55.24 -0.98 -17.14
CA GLN A 251 -56.33 -1.61 -17.88
C GLN A 251 -56.56 -3.08 -17.45
N GLY A 252 -55.77 -3.59 -16.49
CA GLY A 252 -55.89 -4.95 -15.97
C GLY A 252 -55.21 -6.03 -16.81
N LYS A 253 -54.46 -5.68 -17.87
CA LYS A 253 -53.69 -6.60 -18.70
C LYS A 253 -52.34 -6.88 -18.06
N PHE A 254 -51.86 -8.12 -18.17
CA PHE A 254 -50.55 -8.50 -17.65
C PHE A 254 -49.41 -7.82 -18.41
N ILE A 255 -48.44 -7.28 -17.67
CA ILE A 255 -47.25 -6.65 -18.24
C ILE A 255 -46.22 -7.73 -18.51
N THR A 256 -45.79 -7.83 -19.77
CA THR A 256 -44.71 -8.71 -20.22
C THR A 256 -43.47 -7.86 -20.42
N SER A 257 -42.34 -8.27 -19.85
CA SER A 257 -41.07 -7.59 -20.04
C SER A 257 -40.16 -8.39 -20.95
N LYS A 258 -39.53 -7.72 -21.92
CA LYS A 258 -38.70 -8.27 -22.99
C LYS A 258 -37.34 -7.61 -23.02
N LEU A 259 -36.32 -8.36 -23.43
CA LEU A 259 -35.01 -7.79 -23.71
C LEU A 259 -35.05 -6.96 -25.00
N ASP A 260 -34.63 -5.69 -24.92
CA ASP A 260 -34.40 -4.83 -26.07
C ASP A 260 -32.90 -4.79 -26.44
N GLU A 261 -32.51 -5.71 -27.32
CA GLU A 261 -31.13 -5.80 -27.79
C GLU A 261 -30.74 -4.62 -28.71
N GLN A 262 -31.71 -4.04 -29.42
CA GLN A 262 -31.44 -3.00 -30.42
C GLN A 262 -30.97 -1.71 -29.73
N THR A 263 -31.67 -1.32 -28.66
CA THR A 263 -31.33 -0.16 -27.85
C THR A 263 -29.94 -0.31 -27.23
N LEU A 264 -29.66 -1.46 -26.62
CA LEU A 264 -28.37 -1.73 -25.97
C LEU A 264 -27.21 -1.80 -26.97
N THR A 265 -27.46 -2.32 -28.17
CA THR A 265 -26.47 -2.33 -29.26
C THR A 265 -26.14 -0.91 -29.69
N THR A 266 -27.16 -0.07 -29.91
CA THR A 266 -26.97 1.32 -30.35
C THR A 266 -26.18 2.14 -29.33
N VAL A 267 -26.51 2.02 -28.03
CA VAL A 267 -25.80 2.71 -26.94
C VAL A 267 -24.32 2.30 -26.88
N ALA A 268 -24.02 1.00 -27.01
CA ALA A 268 -22.65 0.53 -27.02
C ALA A 268 -21.88 1.01 -28.25
N GLU A 269 -22.48 0.97 -29.44
CA GLU A 269 -21.84 1.39 -30.70
C GLU A 269 -21.47 2.88 -30.72
N ILE A 270 -22.33 3.76 -30.17
CA ILE A 270 -22.06 5.21 -30.10
C ILE A 270 -20.73 5.49 -29.39
N THR A 271 -20.49 4.80 -28.26
CA THR A 271 -19.31 4.98 -27.41
C THR A 271 -18.10 4.12 -27.81
N GLY A 272 -18.24 3.27 -28.84
CA GLY A 272 -17.21 2.33 -29.27
C GLY A 272 -17.07 1.08 -28.38
N GLY A 273 -18.06 0.82 -27.52
CA GLY A 273 -18.16 -0.38 -26.71
C GLY A 273 -18.71 -1.59 -27.48
N LEU A 274 -19.15 -2.60 -26.73
CA LEU A 274 -19.72 -3.83 -27.28
C LEU A 274 -20.97 -4.21 -26.50
N TYR A 275 -22.03 -4.57 -27.24
CA TYR A 275 -23.19 -5.25 -26.70
C TYR A 275 -22.95 -6.76 -26.64
N VAL A 276 -23.31 -7.38 -25.52
CA VAL A 276 -23.33 -8.84 -25.35
C VAL A 276 -24.58 -9.26 -24.56
N PRO A 277 -25.22 -10.38 -24.90
CA PRO A 277 -26.20 -10.99 -24.01
C PRO A 277 -25.49 -11.60 -22.79
N LEU A 278 -26.11 -11.53 -21.61
CA LEU A 278 -25.56 -12.13 -20.39
C LEU A 278 -25.39 -13.65 -20.52
N GLY A 279 -26.34 -14.30 -21.21
CA GLY A 279 -26.41 -15.75 -21.35
C GLY A 279 -26.83 -16.45 -20.05
N THR A 280 -26.92 -17.78 -20.11
CA THR A 280 -27.35 -18.61 -18.97
C THR A 280 -26.27 -18.79 -17.90
N MET A 281 -25.00 -18.66 -18.28
CA MET A 281 -23.83 -18.83 -17.42
C MET A 281 -23.00 -17.55 -17.22
N GLY A 282 -23.47 -16.38 -17.65
CA GLY A 282 -22.73 -15.13 -17.49
C GLY A 282 -21.65 -14.85 -18.56
N GLN A 283 -21.65 -15.63 -19.64
CA GLN A 283 -20.70 -15.57 -20.77
C GLN A 283 -20.51 -14.17 -21.38
N GLY A 284 -21.51 -13.29 -21.22
CA GLY A 284 -21.39 -11.89 -21.65
C GLY A 284 -20.23 -11.15 -20.97
N PHE A 285 -20.07 -11.32 -19.65
CA PHE A 285 -18.96 -10.71 -18.91
C PHE A 285 -17.61 -11.26 -19.35
N ASP A 286 -17.49 -12.58 -19.53
CA ASP A 286 -16.26 -13.23 -20.02
C ASP A 286 -15.87 -12.67 -21.41
N THR A 287 -16.86 -12.50 -22.30
CA THR A 287 -16.63 -11.95 -23.64
C THR A 287 -16.13 -10.50 -23.59
N ILE A 288 -16.69 -9.65 -22.72
CA ILE A 288 -16.22 -8.27 -22.53
C ILE A 288 -14.79 -8.29 -22.00
N TYR A 289 -14.50 -9.14 -21.02
CA TYR A 289 -13.18 -9.27 -20.43
C TYR A 289 -12.13 -9.68 -21.48
N GLU A 290 -12.36 -10.80 -22.17
CA GLU A 290 -11.40 -11.37 -23.12
C GLU A 290 -11.22 -10.51 -24.38
N ARG A 291 -12.31 -10.03 -24.97
CA ARG A 291 -12.23 -9.34 -26.27
C ARG A 291 -11.84 -7.88 -26.17
N LYS A 292 -12.04 -7.23 -25.02
CA LYS A 292 -11.95 -5.77 -24.95
C LYS A 292 -11.16 -5.30 -23.74
N LEU A 293 -11.45 -5.79 -22.53
CA LEU A 293 -10.69 -5.36 -21.35
C LEU A 293 -9.24 -5.87 -21.35
N ALA A 294 -9.00 -7.10 -21.82
CA ALA A 294 -7.66 -7.65 -21.99
C ALA A 294 -6.88 -7.01 -23.16
N LEU A 295 -7.60 -6.44 -24.14
CA LEU A 295 -7.01 -5.78 -25.31
C LEU A 295 -6.77 -4.28 -25.09
N VAL A 296 -7.45 -3.64 -24.13
CA VAL A 296 -7.06 -2.31 -23.65
C VAL A 296 -5.62 -2.45 -23.18
N PRO A 297 -4.64 -1.89 -23.90
CA PRO A 297 -3.26 -1.94 -23.45
C PRO A 297 -3.28 -1.31 -22.06
N PRO A 298 -2.75 -1.95 -21.00
CA PRO A 298 -2.46 -1.22 -19.78
C PRO A 298 -1.53 -0.10 -20.22
N GLU A 299 -2.10 1.10 -20.39
CA GLU A 299 -1.48 2.15 -21.18
C GLU A 299 -0.09 2.42 -20.61
N GLU A 300 0.88 2.18 -21.49
CA GLU A 300 2.32 2.29 -21.28
C GLU A 300 2.98 1.26 -20.36
N HIS A 301 3.45 0.22 -21.04
CA HIS A 301 4.68 -0.52 -20.78
C HIS A 301 5.65 0.17 -19.81
N GLY A 302 5.58 -0.31 -18.58
CA GLY A 302 6.70 -0.34 -17.68
C GLY A 302 6.34 -1.12 -16.44
N GLN A 303 6.90 -2.32 -16.30
CA GLN A 303 7.64 -2.58 -15.06
C GLN A 303 8.71 -1.47 -14.96
N ARG A 304 8.31 -0.23 -14.67
CA ARG A 304 9.23 0.84 -14.39
C ARG A 304 9.68 0.49 -12.99
N ARG A 305 10.69 -0.37 -12.94
CA ARG A 305 11.53 -0.49 -11.76
C ARG A 305 12.02 0.93 -11.52
N ARG A 306 11.39 1.62 -10.58
CA ARG A 306 11.75 3.00 -10.29
C ARG A 306 13.07 2.87 -9.56
N LYS A 307 14.14 3.37 -10.19
CA LYS A 307 15.43 3.53 -9.53
C LYS A 307 15.25 4.61 -8.48
N ILE A 308 15.13 4.21 -7.23
CA ILE A 308 15.16 5.17 -6.13
C ILE A 308 16.62 5.28 -5.69
N PRO A 309 17.25 6.47 -5.81
CA PRO A 309 18.61 6.66 -5.36
C PRO A 309 18.67 6.48 -3.83
N ILE A 310 19.70 5.79 -3.35
CA ILE A 310 19.90 5.56 -1.92
C ILE A 310 20.65 6.74 -1.33
N GLU A 311 20.06 7.37 -0.32
CA GLU A 311 20.69 8.48 0.40
C GLU A 311 21.77 7.98 1.36
N ARG A 312 22.92 8.66 1.32
CA ARG A 312 24.12 8.37 2.11
C ARG A 312 24.50 9.51 3.04
N PHE A 313 23.55 10.40 3.36
CA PHE A 313 23.73 11.47 4.33
C PHE A 313 24.24 11.04 5.73
N PRO A 314 24.02 9.80 6.22
CA PRO A 314 24.55 9.40 7.53
C PRO A 314 26.07 9.46 7.64
N TRP A 315 26.81 9.22 6.54
CA TRP A 315 28.28 9.25 6.54
C TRP A 315 28.84 10.67 6.75
N PRO A 316 28.46 11.69 5.94
CA PRO A 316 28.83 13.08 6.22
C PRO A 316 28.35 13.55 7.60
N LEU A 317 27.14 13.16 8.03
CA LEU A 317 26.62 13.54 9.33
C LEU A 317 27.48 13.00 10.48
N GLY A 318 27.87 11.72 10.40
CA GLY A 318 28.79 11.10 11.36
C GLY A 318 30.15 11.80 11.41
N ALA A 319 30.71 12.16 10.24
CA ALA A 319 31.95 12.94 10.17
C ALA A 319 31.81 14.33 10.80
N ALA A 320 30.71 15.04 10.54
CA ALA A 320 30.42 16.35 11.11
C ALA A 320 30.37 16.29 12.64
N VAL A 321 29.61 15.33 13.19
CA VAL A 321 29.51 15.11 14.64
C VAL A 321 30.89 14.81 15.23
N LEU A 322 31.67 13.94 14.59
CA LEU A 322 32.99 13.56 15.08
C LEU A 322 33.94 14.77 15.13
N LEU A 323 33.99 15.57 14.06
CA LEU A 323 34.86 16.74 13.98
C LEU A 323 34.48 17.83 14.98
N LEU A 324 33.19 18.11 15.15
CA LEU A 324 32.69 19.07 16.14
C LEU A 324 32.92 18.56 17.58
N SER A 325 32.84 17.25 17.80
CA SER A 325 33.16 16.63 19.09
C SER A 325 34.66 16.73 19.41
N LEU A 326 35.52 16.49 18.42
CA LEU A 326 36.97 16.67 18.57
C LEU A 326 37.33 18.14 18.84
N ASP A 327 36.72 19.09 18.14
CA ASP A 327 36.86 20.52 18.43
C ASP A 327 36.59 20.83 19.91
N PHE A 328 35.50 20.27 20.46
CA PHE A 328 35.13 20.48 21.85
C PHE A 328 36.14 19.86 22.83
N LEU A 329 36.65 18.66 22.54
CA LEU A 329 37.60 17.95 23.40
C LEU A 329 38.99 18.61 23.43
N PHE A 330 39.43 19.21 22.31
CA PHE A 330 40.71 19.92 22.24
C PHE A 330 40.63 21.31 22.88
N THR A 331 41.21 21.46 24.07
CA THR A 331 41.44 22.79 24.67
C THR A 331 42.63 23.49 24.00
N GLY A 332 42.42 24.70 23.48
CA GLY A 332 43.46 25.53 22.83
C GLY A 332 44.57 26.06 23.76
N ARG A 333 44.64 25.58 25.01
CA ARG A 333 45.71 25.88 25.97
C ARG A 333 46.70 24.71 26.02
N ARG A 334 48.00 25.00 26.09
CA ARG A 334 49.02 23.98 26.38
C ARG A 334 48.76 23.49 27.81
N SER A 335 48.54 22.19 27.97
CA SER A 335 48.44 21.58 29.30
C SER A 335 49.81 21.64 29.94
N GLY A 336 50.08 22.67 30.74
CA GLY A 336 51.25 22.73 31.59
C GLY A 336 51.13 21.66 32.67
N TRP A 337 51.83 20.53 32.51
CA TRP A 337 51.96 19.49 33.53
C TRP A 337 52.72 19.97 34.79
N ALA A 338 53.34 21.15 34.81
CA ALA A 338 54.21 21.56 35.92
C ALA A 338 53.81 22.90 36.56
N LEU A 339 52.62 22.97 37.15
CA LEU A 339 52.41 23.85 38.30
C LEU A 339 51.40 23.18 39.24
N ARG A 340 51.89 22.66 40.38
CA ARG A 340 51.04 22.24 41.51
C ARG A 340 50.17 23.44 41.88
N ARG A 341 48.90 23.43 41.45
CA ARG A 341 47.89 24.37 41.94
C ARG A 341 47.09 23.69 43.04
N PRO A 342 46.71 24.41 44.11
CA PRO A 342 45.91 23.86 45.18
C PRO A 342 44.59 23.35 44.60
N PHE A 343 44.16 22.22 45.17
CA PHE A 343 43.02 21.42 44.79
C PHE A 343 41.72 22.23 44.81
N VAL A 344 41.34 22.83 43.68
CA VAL A 344 39.98 23.31 43.45
C VAL A 344 39.32 22.35 42.46
N LYS A 345 38.38 21.54 42.95
CA LYS A 345 37.48 20.71 42.13
C LYS A 345 36.62 21.62 41.25
N THR A 346 37.18 22.12 40.16
CA THR A 346 36.41 22.88 39.16
C THR A 346 35.59 21.92 38.30
N ALA A 347 34.35 22.30 38.03
CA ALA A 347 33.31 21.55 37.32
C ALA A 347 33.69 21.01 35.92
N GLY A 348 34.87 21.36 35.38
CA GLY A 348 35.35 20.95 34.07
C GLY A 348 35.61 19.44 33.90
N ARG A 349 35.94 18.70 34.98
CA ARG A 349 36.13 17.24 34.90
C ARG A 349 34.80 16.47 34.75
N ARG A 350 33.70 16.96 35.35
CA ARG A 350 32.34 16.42 35.11
C ARG A 350 31.87 16.66 33.67
N LYS A 351 32.18 17.84 33.09
CA LYS A 351 31.83 18.16 31.69
C LYS A 351 32.55 17.29 30.65
N LYS A 352 33.82 16.92 30.86
CA LYS A 352 34.53 16.03 29.91
C LYS A 352 33.96 14.61 29.88
N ARG A 353 33.57 14.06 31.03
CA ARG A 353 32.89 12.76 31.10
C ARG A 353 31.49 12.82 30.48
N ALA A 354 30.74 13.88 30.76
CA ALA A 354 29.42 14.11 30.17
C ALA A 354 29.46 14.21 28.63
N VAL A 355 30.46 14.89 28.07
CA VAL A 355 30.64 14.98 26.61
C VAL A 355 31.14 13.68 26.01
N LEU A 356 32.01 12.93 26.69
CA LEU A 356 32.40 11.59 26.25
C LEU A 356 31.20 10.63 26.24
N SER A 357 30.31 10.71 27.23
CA SER A 357 29.07 9.92 27.25
C SER A 357 28.08 10.36 26.16
N VAL A 358 27.95 11.65 25.85
CA VAL A 358 27.16 12.13 24.70
C VAL A 358 27.79 11.67 23.38
N PHE A 359 29.11 11.69 23.27
CA PHE A 359 29.84 11.19 22.09
C PHE A 359 29.63 9.69 21.87
N VAL A 360 29.71 8.88 22.95
CA VAL A 360 29.40 7.44 22.90
C VAL A 360 27.93 7.21 22.58
N LEU A 361 27.00 8.01 23.11
CA LEU A 361 25.57 7.94 22.79
C LEU A 361 25.28 8.31 21.34
N VAL A 362 25.92 9.34 20.78
CA VAL A 362 25.71 9.76 19.39
C VAL A 362 26.40 8.80 18.41
N ILE A 363 27.58 8.28 18.72
CA ILE A 363 28.20 7.18 17.93
C ILE A 363 27.33 5.93 18.02
N GLY A 364 26.82 5.57 19.19
CA GLY A 364 25.89 4.46 19.37
C GLY A 364 24.58 4.67 18.59
N ALA A 365 24.06 5.89 18.55
CA ALA A 365 22.88 6.23 17.77
C ALA A 365 23.16 6.17 16.26
N VAL A 366 24.28 6.70 15.78
CA VAL A 366 24.69 6.63 14.37
C VAL A 366 24.99 5.19 13.95
N ALA A 367 25.62 4.39 14.81
CA ALA A 367 25.81 2.96 14.61
C ALA A 367 24.49 2.18 14.67
N GLY A 368 23.50 2.64 15.44
CA GLY A 368 22.14 2.10 15.46
C GLY A 368 21.31 2.46 14.22
N PHE A 369 21.60 3.59 13.57
CA PHE A 369 21.05 3.97 12.26
C PHE A 369 21.74 3.27 11.09
N VAL A 370 22.98 2.80 11.27
CA VAL A 370 23.50 1.66 10.51
C VAL A 370 22.79 0.44 11.06
N GLN A 371 21.49 0.28 10.73
CA GLN A 371 20.90 -1.04 10.81
C GLN A 371 21.90 -1.96 10.10
N PRO A 372 22.46 -2.99 10.78
CA PRO A 372 23.13 -4.03 10.02
C PRO A 372 22.09 -4.41 8.99
N GLN A 373 22.41 -4.17 7.70
CA GLN A 373 21.64 -4.72 6.61
C GLN A 373 21.39 -6.15 7.04
N ALA A 374 20.14 -6.47 7.36
CA ALA A 374 19.79 -7.76 7.92
C ALA A 374 20.34 -8.76 6.90
N ARG A 375 21.51 -9.33 7.19
CA ARG A 375 21.93 -10.55 6.54
C ARG A 375 20.75 -11.44 6.82
N ALA A 376 20.08 -11.86 5.75
CA ALA A 376 19.02 -12.83 5.85
C ALA A 376 19.55 -13.89 6.80
N SER A 377 18.86 -14.12 7.93
CA SER A 377 19.29 -15.17 8.85
C SER A 377 19.40 -16.46 8.05
N GLU A 378 20.29 -17.37 8.42
CA GLU A 378 20.48 -18.63 7.69
C GLU A 378 19.12 -19.34 7.45
N GLY A 379 18.20 -19.27 8.42
CA GLY A 379 16.80 -19.73 8.25
C GLY A 379 16.01 -19.01 7.15
N GLU A 380 16.18 -17.71 6.96
CA GLU A 380 15.55 -16.98 5.85
C GLU A 380 16.15 -17.34 4.48
N GLU A 381 17.46 -17.62 4.43
CA GLU A 381 18.11 -18.12 3.21
C GLU A 381 17.60 -19.51 2.84
N LEU A 382 17.52 -20.42 3.82
CA LEU A 382 16.94 -21.76 3.65
C LEU A 382 15.47 -21.68 3.21
N PHE A 383 14.68 -20.80 3.83
CA PHE A 383 13.29 -20.58 3.45
C PHE A 383 13.15 -20.08 2.02
N LYS A 384 14.00 -19.14 1.58
CA LYS A 384 14.02 -18.63 0.19
C LYS A 384 14.50 -19.69 -0.81
N ALA A 385 15.41 -20.57 -0.39
CA ALA A 385 15.88 -21.69 -1.19
C ALA A 385 14.83 -22.82 -1.32
N GLY A 386 13.70 -22.73 -0.60
CA GLY A 386 12.65 -23.75 -0.58
C GLY A 386 12.93 -24.90 0.39
N ASP A 387 14.05 -24.87 1.12
CA ASP A 387 14.35 -25.82 2.18
C ASP A 387 13.64 -25.41 3.48
N TYR A 388 12.32 -25.64 3.50
CA TYR A 388 11.48 -25.31 4.64
C TYR A 388 11.78 -26.17 5.87
N ALA A 389 12.29 -27.39 5.68
CA ALA A 389 12.65 -28.28 6.78
C ALA A 389 13.95 -27.81 7.45
N GLY A 390 14.95 -27.39 6.66
CA GLY A 390 16.15 -26.73 7.16
C GLY A 390 15.82 -25.42 7.89
N ALA A 391 14.92 -24.62 7.33
CA ALA A 391 14.45 -23.39 7.99
C ALA A 391 13.73 -23.68 9.33
N GLU A 392 12.86 -24.68 9.39
CA GLU A 392 12.22 -25.14 10.63
C GLU A 392 13.26 -25.54 11.69
N ALA A 393 14.26 -26.34 11.34
CA ALA A 393 15.32 -26.76 12.24
C ALA A 393 16.14 -25.57 12.77
N TYR A 394 16.49 -24.62 11.89
CA TYR A 394 17.20 -23.39 12.27
C TYR A 394 16.37 -22.57 13.27
N TYR A 395 15.09 -22.32 12.99
CA TYR A 395 14.25 -21.51 13.87
C TYR A 395 13.97 -22.20 15.21
N HIS A 396 13.83 -23.52 15.25
CA HIS A 396 13.74 -24.24 16.52
C HIS A 396 15.00 -24.06 17.36
N LYS A 397 16.19 -24.20 16.76
CA LYS A 397 17.46 -23.97 17.44
C LYS A 397 17.60 -22.52 17.91
N ALA A 398 17.23 -21.55 17.07
CA ALA A 398 17.28 -20.13 17.44
C ALA A 398 16.33 -19.78 18.60
N LEU A 399 15.18 -20.46 18.68
CA LEU A 399 14.22 -20.31 19.79
C LEU A 399 14.71 -20.96 21.10
N GLU A 400 15.74 -21.80 21.08
CA GLU A 400 16.39 -22.27 22.32
C GLU A 400 17.20 -21.15 22.98
N GLU A 401 17.77 -20.24 22.18
CA GLU A 401 18.52 -19.08 22.66
C GLU A 401 17.61 -17.89 23.01
N ASP A 402 16.58 -17.64 22.20
CA ASP A 402 15.61 -16.56 22.40
C ASP A 402 14.17 -17.05 22.23
N ASN A 403 13.64 -17.66 23.29
CA ASN A 403 12.31 -18.30 23.27
C ASN A 403 11.13 -17.31 23.14
N ALA A 404 11.34 -16.04 23.45
CA ALA A 404 10.30 -15.00 23.46
C ALA A 404 10.24 -14.23 22.14
N SER A 405 11.13 -14.53 21.19
CA SER A 405 11.23 -13.82 19.93
C SER A 405 10.00 -14.07 19.03
N ALA A 406 9.12 -13.07 18.99
CA ALA A 406 7.93 -13.12 18.13
C ALA A 406 8.28 -13.28 16.64
N THR A 407 9.38 -12.68 16.19
CA THR A 407 9.85 -12.80 14.80
C THR A 407 10.28 -14.23 14.46
N LEU A 408 10.99 -14.91 15.37
CA LEU A 408 11.38 -16.30 15.17
C LEU A 408 10.15 -17.23 15.16
N HIS A 409 9.19 -17.01 16.05
CA HIS A 409 7.92 -17.75 16.04
C HIS A 409 7.13 -17.53 14.75
N PHE A 410 7.10 -16.30 14.23
CA PHE A 410 6.45 -15.98 12.95
C PHE A 410 7.12 -16.71 11.78
N ASN A 411 8.45 -16.64 11.69
CA ASN A 411 9.20 -17.27 10.60
C ASN A 411 9.14 -18.81 10.68
N LEU A 412 9.14 -19.38 11.89
CA LEU A 412 8.88 -20.80 12.11
C LEU A 412 7.47 -21.19 11.63
N GLY A 413 6.46 -20.38 11.97
CA GLY A 413 5.09 -20.58 11.50
C GLY A 413 4.99 -20.59 9.97
N GLY A 414 5.69 -19.67 9.30
CA GLY A 414 5.78 -19.65 7.83
C GLY A 414 6.41 -20.92 7.25
N SER A 415 7.49 -21.40 7.86
CA SER A 415 8.20 -22.62 7.45
C SER A 415 7.32 -23.87 7.61
N LEU A 416 6.61 -23.98 8.73
CA LEU A 416 5.66 -25.06 9.01
C LEU A 416 4.45 -25.03 8.06
N TYR A 417 3.94 -23.83 7.76
CA TYR A 417 2.83 -23.65 6.83
C TYR A 417 3.17 -24.16 5.43
N ARG A 418 4.37 -23.85 4.93
CA ARG A 418 4.85 -24.34 3.62
C ARG A 418 5.02 -25.85 3.56
N GLN A 419 5.25 -26.49 4.70
CA GLN A 419 5.27 -27.95 4.84
C GLN A 419 3.88 -28.56 5.10
N GLN A 420 2.80 -27.78 5.01
CA GLN A 420 1.41 -28.22 5.26
C GLN A 420 1.16 -28.70 6.71
N LYS A 421 2.06 -28.38 7.65
CA LYS A 421 1.92 -28.65 9.09
C LYS A 421 1.07 -27.54 9.73
N TYR A 422 -0.18 -27.41 9.29
CA TYR A 422 -1.04 -26.26 9.59
C TYR A 422 -1.39 -26.09 11.07
N ASP A 423 -1.49 -27.19 11.80
CA ASP A 423 -1.70 -27.21 13.26
C ASP A 423 -0.53 -26.55 14.01
N LYS A 424 0.69 -26.96 13.68
CA LYS A 424 1.92 -26.40 14.27
C LYS A 424 2.15 -24.97 13.81
N ALA A 425 1.86 -24.66 12.55
CA ALA A 425 1.97 -23.30 12.00
C ALA A 425 1.04 -22.33 12.76
N ALA A 426 -0.22 -22.70 12.98
CA ALA A 426 -1.17 -21.88 13.73
C ALA A 426 -0.72 -21.63 15.18
N ALA A 427 -0.11 -22.63 15.82
CA ALA A 427 0.45 -22.49 17.16
C ALA A 427 1.64 -21.51 17.17
N ALA A 428 2.57 -21.64 16.22
CA ALA A 428 3.72 -20.74 16.09
C ALA A 428 3.30 -19.29 15.80
N PHE A 429 2.33 -19.06 14.91
CA PHE A 429 1.78 -17.72 14.69
C PHE A 429 1.06 -17.16 15.91
N THR A 430 0.49 -18.01 16.76
CA THR A 430 -0.11 -17.56 18.03
C THR A 430 0.95 -17.09 19.02
N GLN A 431 2.09 -17.79 19.10
CA GLN A 431 3.23 -17.33 19.93
C GLN A 431 3.79 -16.00 19.43
N ALA A 432 3.78 -15.76 18.12
CA ALA A 432 4.21 -14.49 17.52
C ALA A 432 3.33 -13.28 17.87
N LEU A 433 2.12 -13.50 18.42
CA LEU A 433 1.21 -12.40 18.80
C LEU A 433 1.61 -11.67 20.09
N GLY A 434 2.57 -12.18 20.85
CA GLY A 434 3.06 -11.55 22.08
C GLY A 434 3.93 -10.30 21.88
N THR A 435 4.09 -9.82 20.64
CA THR A 435 4.88 -8.63 20.29
C THR A 435 4.07 -7.34 20.39
N ASP A 436 4.71 -6.20 20.67
CA ASP A 436 4.08 -4.86 20.56
C ASP A 436 4.06 -4.33 19.11
N ASP A 437 4.72 -5.01 18.15
CA ASP A 437 4.72 -4.64 16.73
C ASP A 437 3.37 -5.01 16.07
N LEU A 438 2.50 -4.00 15.92
CA LEU A 438 1.19 -4.12 15.25
C LEU A 438 1.29 -4.68 13.82
N SER A 439 2.36 -4.41 13.08
CA SER A 439 2.56 -4.95 11.73
C SER A 439 2.83 -6.44 11.76
N LEU A 440 3.65 -6.90 12.71
CA LEU A 440 3.90 -8.33 12.92
C LEU A 440 2.67 -9.05 13.49
N GLN A 441 1.91 -8.42 14.39
CA GLN A 441 0.64 -8.95 14.88
C GLN A 441 -0.37 -9.16 13.73
N ALA A 442 -0.58 -8.15 12.88
CA ALA A 442 -1.52 -8.24 11.77
C ALA A 442 -1.15 -9.38 10.80
N ARG A 443 0.14 -9.50 10.45
CA ARG A 443 0.66 -10.61 9.63
C ARG A 443 0.48 -11.96 10.33
N SER A 444 0.70 -12.03 11.64
CA SER A 444 0.53 -13.26 12.42
C SER A 444 -0.94 -13.68 12.50
N TYR A 445 -1.88 -12.75 12.72
CA TYR A 445 -3.31 -13.02 12.70
C TYR A 445 -3.77 -13.57 11.34
N TYR A 446 -3.37 -12.90 10.25
CA TYR A 446 -3.69 -13.33 8.89
C TYR A 446 -3.18 -14.75 8.59
N ASN A 447 -1.89 -15.02 8.87
CA ASN A 447 -1.31 -16.34 8.60
C ASN A 447 -1.83 -17.43 9.53
N ARG A 448 -2.19 -17.10 10.79
CA ARG A 448 -2.89 -18.01 11.69
C ARG A 448 -4.27 -18.38 11.14
N GLY A 449 -5.03 -17.41 10.65
CA GLY A 449 -6.34 -17.63 10.02
C GLY A 449 -6.24 -18.55 8.82
N ASN A 450 -5.28 -18.30 7.91
CA ASN A 450 -5.02 -19.19 6.78
C ASN A 450 -4.65 -20.61 7.23
N SER A 451 -3.77 -20.74 8.23
CA SER A 451 -3.40 -22.05 8.79
C SER A 451 -4.63 -22.80 9.34
N GLN A 452 -5.52 -22.12 10.06
CA GLN A 452 -6.74 -22.71 10.60
C GLN A 452 -7.75 -23.09 9.50
N PHE A 453 -7.87 -22.27 8.45
CA PHE A 453 -8.71 -22.56 7.29
C PHE A 453 -8.30 -23.88 6.61
N PHE A 454 -7.00 -24.06 6.33
CA PHE A 454 -6.49 -25.30 5.73
C PHE A 454 -6.52 -26.51 6.68
N LEU A 455 -6.56 -26.28 8.00
CA LEU A 455 -6.72 -27.34 9.00
C LEU A 455 -8.17 -27.85 9.10
N ALA A 456 -9.17 -27.01 8.82
CA ALA A 456 -10.58 -27.33 9.05
C ALA A 456 -11.07 -28.59 8.32
N PRO A 457 -10.73 -28.85 7.04
CA PRO A 457 -11.12 -30.08 6.35
C PRO A 457 -10.53 -31.34 7.01
N GLN A 458 -9.27 -31.28 7.46
CA GLN A 458 -8.60 -32.42 8.11
C GLN A 458 -9.27 -32.75 9.46
N LEU A 459 -9.64 -31.74 10.23
CA LEU A 459 -10.38 -31.91 11.48
C LEU A 459 -11.79 -32.47 11.24
N LEU A 460 -12.52 -31.96 10.25
CA LEU A 460 -13.83 -32.47 9.86
C LEU A 460 -13.76 -33.96 9.46
N GLN A 461 -12.74 -34.35 8.71
CA GLN A 461 -12.52 -35.75 8.33
C GLN A 461 -12.24 -36.63 9.57
N LYS A 462 -11.42 -36.16 10.50
CA LYS A 462 -11.10 -36.86 11.75
C LYS A 462 -12.31 -36.98 12.69
N ILE A 463 -13.16 -35.95 12.75
CA ILE A 463 -14.41 -35.97 13.50
C ILE A 463 -15.39 -36.96 12.86
N ARG A 464 -15.55 -36.91 11.53
CA ARG A 464 -16.40 -37.87 10.79
C ARG A 464 -15.92 -39.31 10.96
N SER A 465 -14.62 -39.57 10.94
CA SER A 465 -14.09 -40.93 11.16
C SER A 465 -14.33 -41.42 12.59
N ARG A 466 -14.15 -40.56 13.60
CA ARG A 466 -14.48 -40.88 15.00
C ARG A 466 -15.98 -41.17 15.18
N LEU A 467 -16.85 -40.32 14.65
CA LEU A 467 -18.30 -40.51 14.73
C LEU A 467 -18.78 -41.78 14.03
N ARG A 468 -18.14 -42.16 12.90
CA ARG A 468 -18.38 -43.46 12.25
C ARG A 468 -17.87 -44.64 13.07
N SER A 469 -16.75 -44.48 13.77
CA SER A 469 -16.21 -45.54 14.65
C SER A 469 -17.04 -45.74 15.92
N SER A 470 -17.65 -44.67 16.46
CA SER A 470 -18.50 -44.70 17.65
C SER A 470 -19.97 -45.07 17.37
N GLY A 471 -20.33 -45.33 16.11
CA GLY A 471 -21.70 -45.66 15.71
C GLY A 471 -22.68 -44.49 15.64
N ALA A 472 -22.22 -43.25 15.86
CA ALA A 472 -23.05 -42.04 15.84
C ALA A 472 -23.37 -41.55 14.41
N LEU A 473 -22.61 -42.00 13.41
CA LEU A 473 -22.90 -41.80 11.98
C LEU A 473 -22.99 -43.15 11.27
N PRO A 474 -24.01 -43.37 10.42
CA PRO A 474 -24.13 -44.62 9.66
C PRO A 474 -22.91 -44.82 8.77
N ARG A 475 -22.38 -46.06 8.74
CA ARG A 475 -21.20 -46.41 7.92
C ARG A 475 -21.48 -46.29 6.41
N ASN A 476 -22.75 -46.26 6.00
CA ASN A 476 -23.17 -46.15 4.61
C ASN A 476 -24.31 -45.12 4.48
N PRO A 477 -24.12 -43.98 3.79
CA PRO A 477 -25.14 -42.94 3.66
C PRO A 477 -26.36 -43.36 2.81
N LEU A 478 -26.29 -44.50 2.12
CA LEU A 478 -27.37 -45.04 1.27
C LEU A 478 -28.20 -46.15 1.94
N LYS A 479 -27.94 -46.46 3.21
CA LYS A 479 -28.82 -47.30 4.03
C LYS A 479 -29.27 -46.50 5.24
N LEU A 480 -30.28 -45.67 5.05
CA LEU A 480 -31.14 -45.25 6.15
C LEU A 480 -32.26 -46.31 6.28
N PRO A 481 -32.66 -46.67 7.51
CA PRO A 481 -33.79 -47.57 7.75
C PRO A 481 -35.12 -47.02 7.24
#